data_AF-A0A0F9LUN2-F1
#
_entry.id   AF-A0A0F9LUN2-F1
#
_cell.length_a   1.000
_cell.length_b   1.000
_cell.length_c   1.000
_cell.angle_alpha   90.00
_cell.angle_beta   90.00
_cell.angle_gamma   90.00
#
_symmetry.space_group_name_H-M   'P 1'
#
loop_
_entity.id
_entity.type
_entity.pdbx_description
1 polymer ?
#
loop_
_entity_poly.entity_id
_entity_poly.type
_entity_poly.pdbx_seq_one_letter_code
_entity_poly.pdbx_strand_id
1 'polypeptide(L)'
;MLLTEFSEIRNRSINLIFKELGFCIMTANCNFENCIEIQKKIDEGFLSLSETELSPMLKHYKYRFYNIRSKFILEARNQTRQLEKNIKSNTNKTNLREQLVENIKNIGCKEASHFLRNIGYID
;
A
#
# COMPACT_ATOMS: atom_id res chain seq x y z
N MET A 1 9.87 7.19 2.46
CA MET A 1 9.80 7.01 3.92
C MET A 1 10.92 6.06 4.30
N LEU A 2 11.87 6.50 5.13
CA LEU A 2 13.09 5.76 5.49
C LEU A 2 12.81 4.81 6.67
N LEU A 3 13.58 3.71 6.71
CA LEU A 3 13.42 2.51 7.55
C LEU A 3 13.29 2.72 9.07
N THR A 4 13.49 3.93 9.59
CA THR A 4 13.54 4.25 11.02
C THR A 4 12.20 4.63 11.65
N GLU A 5 11.12 4.84 10.87
CA GLU A 5 9.79 5.26 11.38
C GLU A 5 8.74 4.14 11.46
N PHE A 6 9.09 2.92 11.04
CA PHE A 6 8.11 1.84 10.85
C PHE A 6 7.55 1.23 12.15
N SER A 7 8.25 1.35 13.29
CA SER A 7 7.88 0.67 14.54
C SER A 7 6.56 1.14 15.15
N GLU A 8 5.97 2.24 14.66
CA GLU A 8 4.73 2.81 15.21
C GLU A 8 3.57 2.94 14.22
N ILE A 9 3.76 2.70 12.92
CA ILE A 9 2.72 2.98 11.91
C ILE A 9 1.43 2.18 12.16
N ARG A 10 1.50 0.94 12.65
CA ARG A 10 0.29 0.17 13.04
C ARG A 10 -0.57 0.85 14.10
N ASN A 11 0.01 1.73 14.92
CA ASN A 11 -0.68 2.50 15.95
C ASN A 11 -1.12 3.89 15.46
N ARG A 12 -0.79 4.25 14.20
CA ARG A 12 -1.19 5.50 13.56
C ARG A 12 -2.54 5.34 12.86
N SER A 13 -2.94 6.38 12.14
CA SER A 13 -4.19 6.38 11.40
C SER A 13 -4.19 5.35 10.28
N ILE A 14 -5.37 4.78 10.00
CA ILE A 14 -5.57 3.87 8.86
C ILE A 14 -5.17 4.51 7.52
N ASN A 15 -5.23 5.83 7.41
CA ASN A 15 -4.79 6.57 6.23
C ASN A 15 -3.29 6.39 5.96
N LEU A 16 -2.45 6.44 6.99
CA LEU A 16 -0.99 6.23 6.84
C LEU A 16 -0.70 4.78 6.44
N ILE A 17 -1.36 3.83 7.08
CA ILE A 17 -1.30 2.40 6.72
C ILE A 17 -1.70 2.20 5.26
N PHE A 18 -2.79 2.85 4.81
CA PHE A 18 -3.26 2.71 3.45
C PHE A 18 -2.29 3.31 2.42
N LYS A 19 -1.69 4.46 2.70
CA LYS A 19 -0.64 5.04 1.84
C LYS A 19 0.53 4.06 1.65
N GLU A 20 0.90 3.35 2.71
CA GLU A 20 1.95 2.32 2.64
C GLU A 20 1.51 1.10 1.81
N LEU A 21 0.24 0.68 1.94
CA LEU A 21 -0.32 -0.37 1.08
C LEU A 21 -0.31 0.05 -0.39
N GLY A 22 -0.74 1.28 -0.70
CA GLY A 22 -0.71 1.83 -2.06
C GLY A 22 0.69 1.85 -2.65
N PHE A 23 1.70 2.21 -1.84
CA PHE A 23 3.10 2.13 -2.22
C PHE A 23 3.53 0.68 -2.50
N CYS A 24 3.19 -0.27 -1.63
CA CYS A 24 3.50 -1.69 -1.84
C CYS A 24 2.88 -2.22 -3.14
N ILE A 25 1.62 -1.87 -3.42
CA ILE A 25 0.95 -2.19 -4.69
C ILE A 25 1.72 -1.60 -5.88
N MET A 26 2.27 -0.38 -5.78
CA MET A 26 3.06 0.21 -6.87
C MET A 26 4.43 -0.45 -7.06
N THR A 27 5.09 -0.83 -5.97
CA THR A 27 6.46 -1.37 -6.04
C THR A 27 6.52 -2.78 -6.63
N ALA A 28 5.41 -3.51 -6.67
CA ALA A 28 5.34 -4.83 -7.29
C ALA A 28 5.78 -4.77 -8.77
N ASN A 29 6.95 -5.36 -9.05
CA ASN A 29 7.63 -5.38 -10.35
C ASN A 29 8.02 -3.99 -10.91
N CYS A 30 8.28 -3.01 -10.05
CA CYS A 30 8.71 -1.67 -10.46
C CYS A 30 10.05 -1.24 -9.82
N ASN A 31 10.72 -0.26 -10.44
CA ASN A 31 11.92 0.36 -9.86
C ASN A 31 11.52 1.10 -8.57
N PHE A 32 12.14 0.70 -7.47
CA PHE A 32 11.91 1.23 -6.13
C PHE A 32 12.12 2.76 -6.03
N GLU A 33 13.17 3.29 -6.66
CA GLU A 33 13.49 4.73 -6.62
C GLU A 33 12.39 5.54 -7.30
N ASN A 34 11.94 5.11 -8.47
CA ASN A 34 10.84 5.76 -9.19
C ASN A 34 9.53 5.70 -8.38
N CYS A 35 9.23 4.57 -7.75
CA CYS A 35 8.06 4.45 -6.87
C CYS A 35 8.14 5.40 -5.67
N ILE A 36 9.31 5.61 -5.07
CA ILE A 36 9.49 6.57 -3.98
C ILE A 36 9.21 7.99 -4.46
N GLU A 37 9.74 8.38 -5.62
CA GLU A 37 9.51 9.72 -6.16
C GLU A 37 8.03 9.96 -6.42
N ILE A 38 7.35 8.99 -7.04
CA ILE A 38 5.92 9.09 -7.30
C ILE A 38 5.11 9.12 -5.99
N GLN A 39 5.44 8.28 -5.02
CA GLN A 39 4.76 8.28 -3.71
C GLN A 39 4.82 9.67 -3.06
N LYS A 40 5.99 10.35 -3.09
CA LYS A 40 6.15 11.71 -2.56
C LYS A 40 5.31 12.75 -3.30
N LYS A 41 5.05 12.54 -4.60
CA LYS A 41 4.28 13.46 -5.43
C LYS A 41 2.77 13.25 -5.31
N ILE A 42 2.34 12.00 -5.15
CA ILE A 42 0.93 11.64 -5.05
C ILE A 42 0.44 11.77 -3.60
N ASP A 43 1.15 11.15 -2.67
CA ASP A 43 0.88 11.13 -1.22
C ASP A 43 -0.62 10.97 -0.87
N GLU A 44 -1.29 12.05 -0.46
CA GLU A 44 -2.74 12.10 -0.17
C GLU A 44 -3.62 11.64 -1.36
N GLY A 45 -3.11 11.73 -2.58
CA GLY A 45 -3.81 11.28 -3.77
C GLY A 45 -4.15 9.78 -3.76
N PHE A 46 -3.42 8.96 -3.00
CA PHE A 46 -3.81 7.56 -2.79
C PHE A 46 -5.11 7.41 -2.00
N LEU A 47 -5.51 8.41 -1.22
CA LEU A 47 -6.70 8.39 -0.38
C LEU A 47 -7.89 9.07 -1.05
N SER A 48 -7.66 10.15 -1.80
CA SER A 48 -8.72 11.01 -2.31
C SER A 48 -9.02 10.84 -3.79
N LEU A 49 -8.02 10.61 -4.64
CA LEU A 49 -8.21 10.65 -6.09
C LEU A 49 -8.99 9.44 -6.60
N SER A 50 -9.89 9.71 -7.53
CA SER A 50 -10.58 8.69 -8.32
C SER A 50 -9.63 7.98 -9.28
N GLU A 51 -10.06 6.85 -9.86
CA GLU A 51 -9.28 6.15 -10.88
C GLU A 51 -8.98 7.05 -12.11
N THR A 52 -9.96 7.85 -12.51
CA THR A 52 -9.86 8.79 -13.63
C THR A 52 -8.89 9.94 -13.39
N GLU A 53 -8.50 10.19 -12.14
CA GLU A 53 -7.49 11.19 -11.78
C GLU A 53 -6.13 10.55 -11.47
N LEU A 54 -6.14 9.46 -10.70
CA LEU A 54 -4.92 8.77 -10.27
C LEU A 54 -4.18 8.13 -11.46
N SER A 55 -4.90 7.54 -12.41
CA SER A 55 -4.28 6.90 -13.58
C SER A 55 -3.52 7.91 -14.46
N PRO A 56 -4.11 9.05 -14.88
CA PRO A 56 -3.37 10.10 -15.58
C PRO A 56 -2.19 10.67 -14.79
N MET A 57 -2.31 10.86 -13.47
CA MET A 57 -1.18 11.34 -12.67
C MET A 57 -0.03 10.34 -12.64
N LEU A 58 -0.31 9.04 -12.43
CA LEU A 58 0.71 8.00 -12.50
C LEU A 58 1.40 8.00 -13.88
N LYS A 59 0.62 8.15 -14.95
CA LYS A 59 1.15 8.26 -16.32
C LYS A 59 2.04 9.50 -16.49
N HIS A 60 1.63 10.64 -15.94
CA HIS A 60 2.38 11.90 -15.98
C HIS A 60 3.77 11.73 -15.36
N TYR A 61 3.86 11.02 -14.24
CA TYR A 61 5.14 10.67 -13.60
C TYR A 61 5.83 9.44 -14.21
N LYS A 62 5.52 9.09 -15.47
CA LYS A 62 6.16 8.02 -16.26
C LYS A 62 6.07 6.62 -15.61
N TYR A 63 5.07 6.38 -14.76
CA TYR A 63 4.85 5.08 -14.16
C TYR A 63 4.22 4.11 -15.16
N ARG A 64 4.91 3.03 -15.52
CA ARG A 64 4.53 2.13 -16.63
C ARG A 64 3.19 1.42 -16.45
N PHE A 65 2.78 1.15 -15.21
CA PHE A 65 1.59 0.34 -14.89
C PHE A 65 0.40 1.20 -14.40
N TYR A 66 0.33 2.45 -14.83
CA TYR A 66 -0.62 3.46 -14.36
C TYR A 66 -2.09 3.00 -14.37
N ASN A 67 -2.57 2.40 -15.46
CA ASN A 67 -3.96 1.93 -15.57
C ASN A 67 -4.29 0.82 -14.55
N ILE A 68 -3.54 -0.27 -14.57
CA ILE A 68 -3.90 -1.43 -13.74
C ILE A 68 -3.66 -1.17 -12.24
N ARG A 69 -2.66 -0.34 -11.91
CA ARG A 69 -2.28 -0.05 -10.52
C ARG A 69 -3.21 0.96 -9.86
N SER A 70 -3.68 1.96 -10.60
CA SER A 70 -4.73 2.85 -10.09
C SER A 70 -5.98 2.04 -9.73
N LYS A 71 -6.44 1.14 -10.60
CA LYS A 71 -7.55 0.23 -10.30
C LYS A 71 -7.33 -0.59 -9.03
N PHE A 72 -6.17 -1.23 -8.87
CA PHE A 72 -5.89 -2.01 -7.64
C PHE A 72 -5.84 -1.16 -6.38
N ILE A 73 -5.29 0.05 -6.46
CA ILE A 73 -5.29 0.98 -5.33
C ILE A 73 -6.72 1.35 -4.95
N LEU A 74 -7.59 1.67 -5.92
CA LEU A 74 -8.98 2.01 -5.64
C LEU A 74 -9.76 0.82 -5.06
N GLU A 75 -9.57 -0.39 -5.60
CA GLU A 75 -10.18 -1.60 -5.06
C GLU A 75 -9.72 -1.86 -3.61
N ALA A 76 -8.43 -1.73 -3.33
CA ALA A 76 -7.90 -1.86 -1.97
C ALA A 76 -8.47 -0.78 -1.03
N ARG A 77 -8.72 0.43 -1.53
CA ARG A 77 -9.30 1.54 -0.74
C ARG A 77 -10.69 1.17 -0.22
N ASN A 78 -11.47 0.42 -0.99
CA ASN A 78 -12.78 -0.07 -0.55
C ASN A 78 -12.69 -1.10 0.59
N GLN A 79 -11.53 -1.74 0.76
CA GLN A 79 -11.27 -2.72 1.83
C GLN A 79 -10.60 -2.10 3.06
N THR A 80 -10.36 -0.78 3.09
CA THR A 80 -9.64 -0.08 4.16
C THR A 80 -10.22 -0.36 5.55
N ARG A 81 -11.55 -0.41 5.70
CA ARG A 81 -12.20 -0.71 6.99
C ARG A 81 -11.91 -2.14 7.45
N GLN A 82 -11.87 -3.11 6.53
CA GLN A 82 -11.55 -4.49 6.87
C GLN A 82 -10.07 -4.65 7.19
N LEU A 83 -9.20 -3.98 6.42
CA LEU A 83 -7.77 -3.90 6.69
C LEU A 83 -7.50 -3.38 8.11
N GLU A 84 -8.16 -2.28 8.50
CA GLU A 84 -8.03 -1.71 9.84
C GLU A 84 -8.41 -2.70 10.94
N LYS A 85 -9.55 -3.39 10.77
CA LYS A 85 -10.00 -4.42 11.71
C LYS A 85 -8.96 -5.54 11.84
N ASN A 86 -8.49 -6.08 10.71
CA ASN A 86 -7.53 -7.18 10.69
C ASN A 86 -6.21 -6.79 11.38
N ILE A 87 -5.71 -5.58 11.13
CA ILE A 87 -4.49 -5.08 11.79
C ILE A 87 -4.70 -4.93 13.30
N LYS A 88 -5.85 -4.40 13.75
CA LYS A 88 -6.13 -4.21 15.18
C LYS A 88 -6.46 -5.52 15.92
N SER A 89 -7.04 -6.51 15.24
CA SER A 89 -7.45 -7.78 15.87
C SER A 89 -6.37 -8.86 15.85
N ASN A 90 -5.40 -8.78 14.92
CA ASN A 90 -4.40 -9.83 14.76
C ASN A 90 -3.05 -9.45 15.38
N THR A 91 -2.61 -10.28 16.32
CA THR A 91 -1.24 -10.27 16.86
C THR A 91 -0.30 -11.17 16.07
N ASN A 92 -0.83 -12.10 15.25
CA ASN A 92 -0.04 -13.04 14.46
C ASN A 92 0.21 -12.50 13.03
N LYS A 93 1.49 -12.19 12.75
CA LYS A 93 1.95 -11.69 11.45
C LYS A 93 1.67 -12.64 10.29
N THR A 94 1.81 -13.96 10.50
CA THR A 94 1.61 -14.97 9.46
C THR A 94 0.16 -15.01 8.98
N ASN A 95 -0.79 -15.02 9.91
CA ASN A 95 -2.21 -14.98 9.58
C ASN A 95 -2.58 -13.69 8.84
N LEU A 96 -2.13 -12.54 9.35
CA LEU A 96 -2.38 -11.25 8.71
C LEU A 96 -1.79 -11.19 7.29
N ARG A 97 -0.63 -11.82 7.05
CA ARG A 97 -0.01 -11.94 5.73
C ARG A 97 -0.89 -12.75 4.77
N GLU A 98 -1.41 -13.90 5.21
CA GLU A 98 -2.30 -14.74 4.41
C GLU A 98 -3.58 -13.99 4.04
N GLN A 99 -4.20 -13.31 5.01
CA GLN A 99 -5.38 -12.49 4.76
C GLN A 99 -5.12 -11.36 3.74
N LEU A 100 -3.95 -10.73 3.77
CA LEU A 100 -3.59 -9.70 2.79
C LEU A 100 -3.45 -10.27 1.38
N VAL A 101 -2.80 -11.43 1.25
CA VAL A 101 -2.59 -12.10 -0.05
C VAL A 101 -3.91 -12.56 -0.65
N GLU A 102 -4.83 -13.06 0.17
CA GLU A 102 -6.14 -13.53 -0.28
C GLU A 102 -7.07 -12.38 -0.69
N ASN A 103 -7.05 -11.27 0.05
CA ASN A 103 -8.07 -10.22 -0.08
C ASN A 103 -7.63 -9.02 -0.92
N ILE A 104 -6.34 -8.68 -0.96
CA ILE A 104 -5.84 -7.51 -1.69
C ILE A 104 -5.26 -7.95 -3.03
N LYS A 105 -5.85 -7.47 -4.12
CA LYS A 105 -5.36 -7.80 -5.46
C LYS A 105 -3.95 -7.27 -5.68
N ASN A 106 -3.16 -8.08 -6.38
CA ASN A 106 -1.78 -7.77 -6.75
C ASN A 106 -0.82 -7.57 -5.56
N ILE A 107 -1.14 -8.20 -4.43
CA ILE A 107 -0.24 -8.39 -3.31
C ILE A 107 0.07 -9.88 -3.21
N GLY A 108 1.34 -10.26 -3.42
CA GLY A 108 1.83 -11.60 -3.16
C GLY A 108 2.46 -11.70 -1.77
N CYS A 109 2.99 -12.88 -1.43
CA CYS A 109 3.63 -13.11 -0.14
C CYS A 109 4.77 -12.12 0.15
N LYS A 110 5.53 -11.73 -0.89
CA LYS A 110 6.65 -10.80 -0.77
C LYS A 110 6.16 -9.39 -0.43
N GLU A 111 5.18 -8.90 -1.18
CA GLU A 111 4.60 -7.56 -1.01
C GLU A 111 3.86 -7.45 0.31
N ALA A 112 3.11 -8.50 0.70
CA ALA A 112 2.44 -8.55 2.00
C ALA A 112 3.46 -8.51 3.15
N SER A 113 4.56 -9.25 3.04
CA SER A 113 5.63 -9.23 4.04
C SER A 113 6.31 -7.86 4.13
N HIS A 114 6.55 -7.22 2.98
CA HIS A 114 7.09 -5.85 2.93
C HIS A 114 6.15 -4.85 3.59
N PHE A 115 4.86 -4.88 3.24
CA PHE A 115 3.84 -4.02 3.84
C PHE A 115 3.80 -4.20 5.37
N LEU A 116 3.73 -5.45 5.84
CA LEU A 116 3.69 -5.76 7.26
C LEU A 116 4.92 -5.27 8.03
N ARG A 117 6.12 -5.48 7.46
CA ARG A 117 7.36 -4.93 8.02
C ARG A 117 7.30 -3.40 8.08
N ASN A 118 6.82 -2.75 7.02
CA ASN A 118 6.76 -1.30 6.94
C ASN A 118 5.71 -0.70 7.90
N ILE A 119 4.68 -1.46 8.31
CA ILE A 119 3.76 -0.99 9.37
C ILE A 119 4.16 -1.44 10.78
N GLY A 120 5.31 -2.12 10.93
CA GLY A 120 5.90 -2.44 12.23
C GLY A 120 5.70 -3.88 12.73
N TYR A 121 5.24 -4.82 11.89
CA TYR A 121 5.30 -6.25 12.21
C TYR A 121 6.67 -6.80 11.82
N ILE A 122 7.63 -6.62 12.73
CA ILE A 122 8.99 -7.15 12.63
C ILE A 122 8.96 -8.56 13.24
N ASP A 123 9.50 -9.55 12.52
CA ASP A 123 9.88 -10.84 13.14
C ASP A 123 11.32 -10.71 13.65
#